data_AF-A0A1V5KQD6-F1
#
_entry.id   AF-A0A1V5KQD6-F1
#
_cell.length_a   1.000
_cell.length_b   1.000
_cell.length_c   1.000
_cell.angle_alpha   90.00
_cell.angle_beta   90.00
_cell.angle_gamma   90.00
#
_symmetry.space_group_name_H-M   'P 1'
#
loop_
_entity.id
_entity.type
_entity.pdbx_description
1 polymer ?
#
loop_
_entity_poly.entity_id
_entity_poly.type
_entity_poly.pdbx_seq_one_letter_code
_entity_poly.pdbx_strand_id
1 'polypeptide(L)'
;MAAGSAGFSLTCKGISTSRHIFSIFVMPGETVSLRLHRIKAGGEIAVRSELGCTRRSAEEVVFHAPAAPGVYPCTFYRTQPSDSIRLQVFVLTPYVGAEKLEGYQIGSYPSRVMQTLTHHATPAGFIRVTKEMESMRLSPHFQVGQFLCKQPGDYPKYLYVQEKLLHKLELILDHLALKGFVCPTLAILSGFRTPAYNKAIGNVPYSWHCWGGAADIFVDRDGNGTMDDLNRDGRCDLVDAEQLRAWIEAWSREPVFASLLGGLARYRRTHSHGPFVHVDVRGSAASWGD
;
A
#
# COMPACT_ATOMS: atom_id res chain seq x y z
N MET A 1 -22.77 1.14 -0.20
CA MET A 1 -21.36 1.32 -0.62
C MET A 1 -20.65 2.01 0.53
N ALA A 2 -19.44 1.59 0.89
CA ALA A 2 -18.64 2.35 1.85
C ALA A 2 -18.47 3.79 1.32
N ALA A 3 -18.43 4.78 2.22
CA ALA A 3 -18.12 6.15 1.82
C ALA A 3 -16.77 6.15 1.06
N GLY A 4 -16.73 6.65 -0.17
CA GLY A 4 -15.51 6.71 -0.98
C GLY A 4 -15.33 5.61 -2.05
N SER A 5 -16.37 4.83 -2.37
CA SER A 5 -16.39 3.93 -3.53
C SER A 5 -17.20 4.47 -4.72
N ALA A 6 -16.63 4.35 -5.90
CA ALA A 6 -17.30 4.53 -7.18
C ALA A 6 -18.29 3.38 -7.46
N GLY A 7 -19.33 3.67 -8.22
CA GLY A 7 -20.32 2.71 -8.73
C GLY A 7 -19.85 1.90 -9.93
N PHE A 8 -18.53 1.78 -10.15
CA PHE A 8 -17.87 0.86 -11.06
C PHE A 8 -16.52 0.45 -10.44
N SER A 9 -15.85 -0.56 -10.99
CA SER A 9 -14.54 -0.98 -10.48
C SER A 9 -13.52 -1.23 -11.58
N LEU A 10 -12.25 -1.08 -11.21
CA LEU A 10 -11.08 -1.37 -12.02
C LEU A 10 -10.37 -2.60 -11.45
N THR A 11 -9.94 -3.49 -12.32
CA THR A 11 -9.04 -4.60 -11.98
C THR A 11 -7.72 -4.43 -12.71
N CYS A 12 -6.63 -4.44 -11.95
CA CYS A 12 -5.26 -4.36 -12.44
C CYS A 12 -4.39 -5.37 -11.68
N LYS A 13 -3.57 -6.15 -12.38
CA LYS A 13 -2.62 -7.10 -11.75
C LYS A 13 -3.28 -8.00 -10.67
N GLY A 14 -4.53 -8.42 -10.90
CA GLY A 14 -5.31 -9.26 -9.98
C GLY A 14 -5.94 -8.54 -8.78
N ILE A 15 -5.76 -7.22 -8.64
CA ILE A 15 -6.39 -6.40 -7.60
C ILE A 15 -7.58 -5.68 -8.21
N SER A 16 -8.77 -5.88 -7.64
CA SER A 16 -9.99 -5.20 -8.02
C SER A 16 -10.35 -4.13 -7.00
N THR A 17 -10.68 -2.92 -7.46
CA THR A 17 -11.03 -1.81 -6.57
C THR A 17 -12.09 -0.92 -7.18
N SER A 18 -12.99 -0.43 -6.34
CA SER A 18 -13.95 0.64 -6.66
C SER A 18 -13.56 1.96 -6.01
N ARG A 19 -12.40 2.06 -5.36
CA ARG A 19 -11.99 3.29 -4.66
C ARG A 19 -11.75 4.43 -5.64
N HIS A 20 -12.14 5.65 -5.27
CA HIS A 20 -11.96 6.83 -6.13
C HIS A 20 -10.50 7.20 -6.40
N ILE A 21 -9.57 6.73 -5.56
CA ILE A 21 -8.13 6.85 -5.78
C ILE A 21 -7.52 5.47 -5.68
N PHE A 22 -6.68 5.10 -6.63
CA PHE A 22 -5.92 3.86 -6.62
C PHE A 22 -4.58 4.08 -7.30
N SER A 23 -3.54 3.39 -6.83
CA SER A 23 -2.20 3.49 -7.42
C SER A 23 -1.74 2.14 -7.94
N ILE A 24 -0.93 2.20 -8.99
CA ILE A 24 -0.23 1.05 -9.54
C ILE A 24 1.24 1.41 -9.77
N PHE A 25 2.09 0.41 -9.65
CA PHE A 25 3.53 0.56 -9.79
C PHE A 25 3.98 -0.24 -11.00
N VAL A 26 4.61 0.45 -11.96
CA VAL A 26 4.94 -0.12 -13.27
C VAL A 26 6.37 0.26 -13.66
N MET A 27 7.04 -0.63 -14.37
CA MET A 27 8.35 -0.33 -14.94
C MET A 27 8.21 0.58 -16.18
N PRO A 28 9.26 1.35 -16.53
CA PRO A 28 9.30 2.09 -17.78
C PRO A 28 8.97 1.21 -18.99
N GLY A 29 8.08 1.66 -19.88
CA GLY A 29 7.65 0.92 -21.06
C GLY A 29 6.73 -0.28 -20.79
N GLU A 30 6.39 -0.58 -19.54
CA GLU A 30 5.48 -1.68 -19.20
C GLU A 30 4.10 -1.45 -19.83
N THR A 31 3.55 -2.49 -20.44
CA THR A 31 2.19 -2.49 -20.96
C THR A 31 1.27 -3.10 -19.92
N VAL A 32 0.20 -2.40 -19.57
CA VAL A 32 -0.73 -2.85 -18.53
C VAL A 32 -2.15 -2.82 -19.06
N SER A 33 -2.87 -3.91 -18.81
CA SER A 33 -4.31 -4.04 -19.09
C SER A 33 -5.11 -3.77 -17.81
N LEU A 34 -6.09 -2.88 -17.93
CA LEU A 34 -7.10 -2.57 -16.93
C LEU A 34 -8.44 -3.12 -17.40
N ARG A 35 -9.06 -3.94 -16.54
CA ARG A 35 -10.43 -4.40 -16.76
C ARG A 35 -11.40 -3.55 -15.96
N LEU A 36 -12.43 -3.07 -16.64
CA LEU A 36 -13.54 -2.35 -16.07
C LEU A 36 -14.66 -3.34 -15.76
N HIS A 37 -15.29 -3.18 -14.60
CA HIS A 37 -16.42 -4.00 -14.19
C HIS A 37 -17.58 -3.15 -13.71
N ARG A 38 -18.77 -3.77 -13.65
CA ARG A 38 -20.03 -3.13 -13.24
C ARG A 38 -20.39 -1.93 -14.13
N ILE A 39 -20.10 -2.05 -15.43
CA ILE A 39 -20.59 -1.12 -16.45
C ILE A 39 -22.03 -1.53 -16.75
N LYS A 40 -23.00 -0.61 -16.58
CA LYS A 40 -24.40 -0.87 -16.94
C LYS A 40 -24.53 -1.01 -18.46
N ALA A 41 -25.53 -1.75 -18.95
CA ALA A 41 -25.83 -1.84 -20.37
C ALA A 41 -26.01 -0.44 -20.98
N GLY A 42 -25.28 -0.14 -22.08
CA GLY A 42 -25.26 1.18 -22.71
C GLY A 42 -24.46 2.26 -21.96
N GLY A 43 -23.84 1.93 -20.82
CA GLY A 43 -22.96 2.83 -20.09
C GLY A 43 -21.55 2.84 -20.68
N GLU A 44 -20.95 4.03 -20.75
CA GLU A 44 -19.57 4.20 -21.19
C GLU A 44 -18.71 4.76 -20.03
N ILE A 45 -17.49 4.24 -19.92
CA ILE A 45 -16.46 4.81 -19.04
C ILE A 45 -15.43 5.48 -19.94
N ALA A 46 -15.38 6.80 -19.92
CA ALA A 46 -14.36 7.53 -20.66
C ALA A 46 -13.06 7.62 -19.84
N VAL A 47 -11.94 7.75 -20.54
CA VAL A 47 -10.61 7.82 -19.94
C VAL A 47 -9.97 9.14 -20.31
N ARG A 48 -9.61 9.94 -19.29
CA ARG A 48 -8.79 11.14 -19.46
C ARG A 48 -7.39 10.82 -18.96
N SER A 49 -6.42 10.87 -19.85
CA SER A 49 -5.05 10.43 -19.58
C SER A 49 -4.06 11.23 -20.43
N GLU A 50 -2.93 11.57 -19.83
CA GLU A 50 -1.74 12.06 -20.55
C GLU A 50 -0.90 10.88 -21.09
N LEU A 51 -1.13 9.67 -20.56
CA LEU A 51 -0.57 8.43 -21.10
C LEU A 51 -1.30 8.03 -22.37
N GLY A 52 -0.54 7.51 -23.34
CA GLY A 52 -1.11 6.77 -24.47
C GLY A 52 -1.90 5.57 -23.95
N CYS A 53 -3.21 5.59 -24.17
CA CYS A 53 -4.10 4.49 -23.83
C CYS A 53 -4.91 4.04 -25.05
N THR A 54 -5.08 2.73 -25.18
CA THR A 54 -5.85 2.08 -26.23
C THR A 54 -7.01 1.34 -25.59
N ARG A 55 -8.23 1.70 -25.96
CA ARG A 55 -9.43 0.96 -25.58
C ARG A 55 -9.55 -0.28 -26.46
N ARG A 56 -9.39 -1.48 -25.88
CA ARG A 56 -9.49 -2.76 -26.60
C ARG A 56 -10.92 -3.28 -26.68
N SER A 57 -11.74 -2.95 -25.69
CA SER A 57 -13.18 -3.28 -25.67
C SER A 57 -13.93 -2.30 -24.75
N ALA A 58 -15.25 -2.50 -24.58
CA ALA A 58 -16.02 -1.75 -23.58
C ALA A 58 -15.50 -1.94 -22.14
N GLU A 59 -14.90 -3.11 -21.86
CA GLU A 59 -14.46 -3.50 -20.52
C GLU A 59 -12.93 -3.54 -20.37
N GLU A 60 -12.17 -3.23 -21.42
CA GLU A 60 -10.71 -3.30 -21.38
C GLU A 60 -10.04 -2.04 -21.94
N VAL A 61 -9.17 -1.46 -21.12
CA VAL A 61 -8.30 -0.34 -21.50
C VAL A 61 -6.87 -0.77 -21.24
N VAL A 62 -6.01 -0.60 -22.25
CA VAL A 62 -4.58 -0.86 -22.14
C VAL A 62 -3.84 0.46 -22.16
N PHE A 63 -2.87 0.63 -21.28
CA PHE A 63 -1.97 1.79 -21.33
C PHE A 63 -0.52 1.32 -21.39
N HIS A 64 0.32 2.18 -21.97
CA HIS A 64 1.75 1.99 -22.05
C HIS A 64 2.44 2.97 -21.12
N ALA A 65 3.19 2.46 -20.16
CA ALA A 65 3.96 3.29 -19.23
C ALA A 65 5.02 4.09 -20.00
N PRO A 66 5.18 5.40 -19.73
CA PRO A 66 6.26 6.20 -20.29
C PRO A 66 7.64 5.63 -19.99
N ALA A 67 8.63 6.02 -20.80
CA ALA A 67 10.02 5.66 -20.54
C ALA A 67 10.61 6.43 -19.34
N ALA A 68 10.10 7.62 -19.06
CA ALA A 68 10.55 8.45 -17.94
C ALA A 68 9.87 8.00 -16.63
N PRO A 69 10.63 7.77 -15.54
CA PRO A 69 10.06 7.61 -14.21
C PRO A 69 9.30 8.84 -13.75
N GLY A 70 8.24 8.64 -12.97
CA GLY A 70 7.37 9.72 -12.50
C GLY A 70 5.98 9.24 -12.14
N VAL A 71 5.05 10.19 -11.94
CA VAL A 71 3.65 9.89 -11.67
C VAL A 71 2.79 10.43 -12.80
N TYR A 72 1.98 9.56 -13.38
CA TYR A 72 1.14 9.85 -14.54
C TYR A 72 -0.31 9.48 -14.22
N PRO A 73 -1.13 10.42 -13.74
CA PRO A 73 -2.49 10.12 -13.36
C PRO A 73 -3.41 9.92 -14.58
N CYS A 74 -4.27 8.91 -14.51
CA CYS A 74 -5.37 8.69 -15.43
C CYS A 74 -6.69 8.79 -14.66
N THR A 75 -7.72 9.37 -15.26
CA THR A 75 -9.07 9.43 -14.66
C THR A 75 -10.05 8.64 -15.51
N PHE A 76 -10.63 7.61 -14.93
CA PHE A 76 -11.77 6.88 -15.49
C PHE A 76 -13.02 7.57 -14.99
N TYR A 77 -13.90 8.00 -15.89
CA TYR A 77 -15.09 8.76 -15.50
C TYR A 77 -16.34 8.27 -16.23
N ARG A 78 -17.45 8.32 -15.50
CA ARG A 78 -18.81 8.07 -15.97
C ARG A 78 -19.63 9.33 -15.76
N THR A 79 -20.54 9.65 -16.68
CA THR A 79 -21.36 10.85 -16.58
C THR A 79 -22.72 10.63 -15.91
N GLN A 80 -23.28 9.41 -15.97
CA GLN A 80 -24.62 9.11 -15.43
C GLN A 80 -24.67 7.75 -14.68
N PRO A 81 -24.79 7.76 -13.34
CA PRO A 81 -24.51 8.90 -12.46
C PRO A 81 -23.04 9.32 -12.58
N SER A 82 -22.77 10.61 -12.35
CA SER A 82 -21.42 11.17 -12.39
C SER A 82 -20.55 10.50 -11.33
N ASP A 83 -19.44 9.93 -11.76
CA ASP A 83 -18.54 9.19 -10.91
C ASP A 83 -17.16 9.06 -11.54
N SER A 84 -16.12 8.86 -10.73
CA SER A 84 -14.77 8.67 -11.25
C SER A 84 -13.85 7.86 -10.35
N ILE A 85 -12.87 7.21 -10.98
CA ILE A 85 -11.71 6.63 -10.33
C ILE A 85 -10.46 7.28 -10.93
N ARG A 86 -9.65 7.91 -10.07
CA ARG A 86 -8.32 8.41 -10.40
C ARG A 86 -7.29 7.30 -10.14
N LEU A 87 -6.73 6.78 -11.21
CA LEU A 87 -5.59 5.88 -11.20
C LEU A 87 -4.30 6.70 -11.19
N GLN A 88 -3.42 6.44 -10.23
CA GLN A 88 -2.08 7.02 -10.20
C GLN A 88 -1.09 5.98 -10.71
N VAL A 89 -0.55 6.22 -11.90
CA VAL A 89 0.45 5.34 -12.49
C VAL A 89 1.83 5.83 -12.08
N PHE A 90 2.45 5.15 -11.12
CA PHE A 90 3.81 5.41 -10.71
C PHE A 90 4.75 4.60 -11.59
N VAL A 91 5.46 5.28 -12.50
CA VAL A 91 6.54 4.69 -13.29
C VAL A 91 7.80 4.69 -12.45
N LEU A 92 8.30 3.49 -12.17
CA LEU A 92 9.41 3.27 -11.25
C LEU A 92 10.76 3.69 -11.86
N THR A 93 11.67 4.15 -11.01
CA THR A 93 13.09 4.23 -11.34
C THR A 93 13.68 2.83 -11.33
N PRO A 94 14.24 2.34 -12.46
CA PRO A 94 14.83 1.00 -12.51
C PRO A 94 15.93 0.80 -11.48
N TYR A 95 16.01 -0.42 -10.94
CA TYR A 95 16.99 -0.81 -9.95
C TYR A 95 17.68 -2.11 -10.35
N VAL A 96 19.02 -2.08 -10.34
CA VAL A 96 19.86 -3.23 -10.69
C VAL A 96 20.85 -3.51 -9.57
N GLY A 97 20.36 -3.60 -8.33
CA GLY A 97 21.17 -4.04 -7.19
C GLY A 97 22.19 -3.02 -6.66
N ALA A 98 22.06 -1.74 -7.00
CA ALA A 98 22.98 -0.70 -6.54
C ALA A 98 22.84 -0.44 -5.03
N GLU A 99 23.93 -0.24 -4.30
CA GLU A 99 23.84 0.06 -2.87
C GLU A 99 23.19 1.42 -2.58
N LYS A 100 23.27 2.35 -3.54
CA LYS A 100 22.70 3.69 -3.48
C LYS A 100 22.00 4.03 -4.79
N LEU A 101 20.93 4.83 -4.70
CA LEU A 101 20.30 5.48 -5.84
C LEU A 101 20.33 6.98 -5.60
N GLU A 102 20.94 7.76 -6.51
CA GLU A 102 21.09 9.22 -6.38
C GLU A 102 21.57 9.68 -4.99
N GLY A 103 22.51 8.93 -4.39
CA GLY A 103 23.06 9.20 -3.06
C GLY A 103 22.24 8.63 -1.88
N TYR A 104 20.96 8.28 -2.09
CA TYR A 104 20.11 7.66 -1.09
C TYR A 104 20.48 6.18 -0.88
N GLN A 105 20.77 5.80 0.37
CA GLN A 105 21.21 4.45 0.71
C GLN A 105 20.06 3.44 0.60
N ILE A 106 20.20 2.44 -0.26
CA ILE A 106 19.32 1.27 -0.32
C ILE A 106 19.93 0.12 0.48
N GLY A 107 21.22 -0.14 0.31
CA GLY A 107 21.90 -1.33 0.83
C GLY A 107 21.63 -2.58 -0.01
N SER A 108 21.95 -3.74 0.55
CA SER A 108 21.98 -5.00 -0.20
C SER A 108 20.80 -5.89 0.17
N TYR A 109 20.06 -6.33 -0.84
CA TYR A 109 19.10 -7.43 -0.67
C TYR A 109 19.86 -8.77 -0.52
N PRO A 110 19.26 -9.79 0.13
CA PRO A 110 19.83 -11.13 0.24
C PRO A 110 20.16 -11.75 -1.13
N SER A 111 21.02 -12.78 -1.16
CA SER A 111 21.42 -13.44 -2.42
C SER A 111 20.23 -14.06 -3.16
N ARG A 112 20.32 -14.18 -4.50
CA ARG A 112 19.24 -14.75 -5.34
C ARG A 112 18.80 -16.15 -4.89
N VAL A 113 19.72 -16.98 -4.39
CA VAL A 113 19.40 -18.31 -3.84
C VAL A 113 18.46 -18.20 -2.64
N MET A 114 18.73 -17.28 -1.71
CA MET A 114 17.86 -17.02 -0.56
C MET A 114 16.54 -16.38 -0.97
N GLN A 115 16.55 -15.54 -2.00
CA GLN A 115 15.33 -14.93 -2.55
C GLN A 115 14.37 -15.97 -3.11
N THR A 116 14.87 -16.94 -3.90
CA THR A 116 14.04 -18.02 -4.45
C THR A 116 13.44 -18.88 -3.33
N LEU A 117 14.22 -19.22 -2.31
CA LEU A 117 13.78 -20.05 -1.18
C LEU A 117 12.77 -19.35 -0.28
N THR A 118 12.78 -18.01 -0.25
CA THR A 118 11.91 -17.22 0.63
C THR A 118 10.81 -16.46 -0.13
N HIS A 119 10.72 -16.65 -1.46
CA HIS A 119 9.81 -15.93 -2.35
C HIS A 119 9.97 -14.39 -2.33
N HIS A 120 11.17 -13.90 -2.01
CA HIS A 120 11.49 -12.47 -1.93
C HIS A 120 12.29 -12.00 -3.15
N ALA A 121 11.65 -11.64 -4.25
CA ALA A 121 12.39 -11.08 -5.39
C ALA A 121 12.90 -9.66 -5.08
N THR A 122 14.16 -9.34 -5.40
CA THR A 122 14.65 -7.95 -5.39
C THR A 122 13.68 -7.05 -6.18
N PRO A 123 13.27 -5.89 -5.65
CA PRO A 123 12.47 -4.93 -6.40
C PRO A 123 13.12 -4.56 -7.73
N ALA A 124 12.37 -4.61 -8.83
CA ALA A 124 12.86 -4.21 -10.15
C ALA A 124 13.08 -2.69 -10.27
N GLY A 125 12.45 -1.92 -9.39
CA GLY A 125 12.55 -0.46 -9.35
C GLY A 125 11.90 0.11 -8.10
N PHE A 126 12.10 1.41 -7.90
CA PHE A 126 11.57 2.17 -6.77
C PHE A 126 10.83 3.41 -7.25
N ILE A 127 9.88 3.89 -6.46
CA ILE A 127 9.30 5.22 -6.65
C ILE A 127 10.38 6.21 -6.22
N ARG A 128 10.81 7.08 -7.14
CA ARG A 128 11.65 8.24 -6.82
C ARG A 128 10.78 9.33 -6.24
N VAL A 129 10.84 9.51 -4.92
CA VAL A 129 10.00 10.44 -4.16
C VAL A 129 10.71 11.77 -4.02
N THR A 130 10.09 12.85 -4.50
CA THR A 130 10.48 14.24 -4.20
C THR A 130 9.75 14.74 -2.95
N LYS A 131 10.11 15.92 -2.44
CA LYS A 131 9.49 16.49 -1.24
C LYS A 131 8.00 16.75 -1.43
N GLU A 132 7.62 17.21 -2.62
CA GLU A 132 6.24 17.56 -2.99
C GLU A 132 5.36 16.30 -3.11
N MET A 133 5.96 15.16 -3.41
CA MET A 133 5.25 13.89 -3.53
C MET A 133 4.80 13.33 -2.18
N GLU A 134 5.33 13.80 -1.04
CA GLU A 134 4.96 13.23 0.26
C GLU A 134 3.47 13.32 0.57
N SER A 135 2.83 14.41 0.16
CA SER A 135 1.38 14.61 0.32
C SER A 135 0.53 13.93 -0.76
N MET A 136 1.17 13.31 -1.75
CA MET A 136 0.47 12.61 -2.82
C MET A 136 -0.21 11.37 -2.26
N ARG A 137 -1.50 11.20 -2.56
CA ARG A 137 -2.25 10.03 -2.13
C ARG A 137 -1.75 8.78 -2.86
N LEU A 138 -1.63 7.66 -2.17
CA LEU A 138 -1.47 6.33 -2.78
C LEU A 138 -2.82 5.62 -2.91
N SER A 139 -3.75 5.92 -2.00
CA SER A 139 -5.13 5.43 -1.96
C SER A 139 -5.99 6.48 -1.24
N PRO A 140 -7.30 6.30 -1.05
CA PRO A 140 -8.14 7.31 -0.42
C PRO A 140 -7.63 7.79 0.94
N HIS A 141 -7.13 6.89 1.79
CA HIS A 141 -6.74 7.22 3.15
C HIS A 141 -5.23 7.30 3.38
N PHE A 142 -4.42 6.93 2.39
CA PHE A 142 -2.97 6.87 2.55
C PHE A 142 -2.20 7.72 1.55
N GLN A 143 -1.07 8.28 1.99
CA GLN A 143 -0.17 9.17 1.26
C GLN A 143 1.25 8.59 1.20
N VAL A 144 2.04 9.02 0.21
CA VAL A 144 3.42 8.56 -0.01
C VAL A 144 4.28 8.73 1.24
N GLY A 145 4.20 9.89 1.89
CA GLY A 145 5.04 10.23 3.04
C GLY A 145 4.90 9.25 4.21
N GLN A 146 3.72 8.65 4.40
CA GLN A 146 3.46 7.70 5.48
C GLN A 146 4.24 6.39 5.34
N PHE A 147 4.67 6.03 4.13
CA PHE A 147 5.42 4.79 3.89
C PHE A 147 6.91 5.00 3.74
N LEU A 148 7.40 6.24 3.77
CA LEU A 148 8.82 6.51 3.59
C LEU A 148 9.65 5.87 4.70
N CYS A 149 10.84 5.39 4.31
CA CYS A 149 11.80 4.88 5.26
C CYS A 149 12.26 6.02 6.18
N LYS A 150 12.30 5.74 7.48
CA LYS A 150 12.73 6.70 8.53
C LYS A 150 14.24 6.99 8.54
N GLN A 151 14.99 6.41 7.61
CA GLN A 151 16.42 6.74 7.50
C GLN A 151 16.60 8.25 7.21
N PRO A 152 17.61 8.89 7.81
CA PRO A 152 17.94 10.26 7.47
C PRO A 152 18.42 10.37 6.02
N GLY A 153 18.29 11.55 5.44
CA GLY A 153 18.76 11.84 4.09
C GLY A 153 17.87 12.83 3.36
N ASP A 154 18.47 13.53 2.38
CA ASP A 154 17.79 14.48 1.51
C ASP A 154 17.03 13.78 0.38
N TYR A 155 16.25 14.56 -0.37
CA TYR A 155 15.52 14.07 -1.54
C TYR A 155 16.43 14.03 -2.79
N PRO A 156 16.18 13.10 -3.73
CA PRO A 156 15.07 12.15 -3.74
C PRO A 156 15.26 11.00 -2.74
N LYS A 157 14.15 10.59 -2.13
CA LYS A 157 14.08 9.33 -1.38
C LYS A 157 13.50 8.25 -2.28
N TYR A 158 13.69 6.99 -1.91
CA TYR A 158 13.16 5.87 -2.68
C TYR A 158 12.21 5.02 -1.84
N LEU A 159 11.05 4.74 -2.42
CA LEU A 159 9.97 3.98 -1.80
C LEU A 159 9.67 2.75 -2.64
N TYR A 160 9.52 1.60 -1.98
CA TYR A 160 8.88 0.43 -2.55
C TYR A 160 7.66 0.07 -1.70
N VAL A 161 6.50 -0.03 -2.33
CA VAL A 161 5.23 -0.38 -1.69
C VAL A 161 4.44 -1.26 -2.65
N GLN A 162 3.77 -2.28 -2.13
CA GLN A 162 2.94 -3.17 -2.94
C GLN A 162 1.49 -2.70 -2.96
N GLU A 163 0.83 -2.79 -4.11
CA GLU A 163 -0.59 -2.44 -4.26
C GLU A 163 -1.48 -3.27 -3.31
N LYS A 164 -1.11 -4.53 -3.06
CA LYS A 164 -1.81 -5.42 -2.12
C LYS A 164 -1.80 -4.88 -0.69
N LEU A 165 -0.69 -4.31 -0.25
CA LEU A 165 -0.60 -3.73 1.10
C LEU A 165 -1.57 -2.55 1.23
N LEU A 166 -1.56 -1.62 0.27
CA LEU A 166 -2.48 -0.50 0.24
C LEU A 166 -3.94 -0.97 0.24
N HIS A 167 -4.26 -1.98 -0.57
CA HIS A 167 -5.60 -2.55 -0.62
C HIS A 167 -6.02 -3.18 0.72
N LYS A 168 -5.12 -3.91 1.38
CA LYS A 168 -5.37 -4.50 2.71
C LYS A 168 -5.63 -3.44 3.77
N LEU A 169 -4.80 -2.41 3.83
CA LEU A 169 -4.94 -1.32 4.81
C LEU A 169 -6.26 -0.56 4.65
N GLU A 170 -6.66 -0.34 3.41
CA GLU A 170 -7.94 0.28 3.10
C GLU A 170 -9.14 -0.60 3.48
N LEU A 171 -9.06 -1.93 3.29
CA LEU A 171 -10.10 -2.84 3.78
C LEU A 171 -10.15 -2.88 5.30
N ILE A 172 -9.01 -2.81 5.99
CA ILE A 172 -8.95 -2.70 7.46
C ILE A 172 -9.72 -1.45 7.92
N LEU A 173 -9.52 -0.30 7.27
CA LEU A 173 -10.26 0.93 7.58
C LEU A 173 -11.77 0.78 7.36
N ASP A 174 -12.20 0.15 6.26
CA ASP A 174 -13.63 -0.11 6.01
C ASP A 174 -14.24 -0.93 7.16
N HIS A 175 -13.54 -1.97 7.62
CA HIS A 175 -14.05 -2.83 8.70
C HIS A 175 -13.98 -2.16 10.07
N LEU A 176 -12.98 -1.33 10.33
CA LEU A 176 -12.92 -0.48 11.53
C LEU A 176 -14.10 0.48 11.58
N ALA A 177 -14.47 1.10 10.45
CA ALA A 177 -15.64 1.96 10.36
C ALA A 177 -16.93 1.20 10.71
N LEU A 178 -17.09 -0.05 10.28
CA LEU A 178 -18.22 -0.91 10.67
C LEU A 178 -18.26 -1.21 12.17
N LYS A 179 -17.12 -1.15 12.86
CA LYS A 179 -17.01 -1.26 14.34
C LYS A 179 -17.18 0.07 15.07
N GLY A 180 -17.45 1.17 14.36
CA GLY A 180 -17.57 2.51 14.95
C GLY A 180 -16.24 3.26 15.10
N PHE A 181 -15.16 2.77 14.50
CA PHE A 181 -13.86 3.42 14.45
C PHE A 181 -13.64 4.06 13.07
N VAL A 182 -14.35 5.16 12.81
CA VAL A 182 -14.17 5.93 11.58
C VAL A 182 -12.86 6.73 11.69
N CYS A 183 -11.87 6.36 10.88
CA CYS A 183 -10.55 6.99 10.89
C CYS A 183 -10.23 7.55 9.50
N PRO A 184 -9.70 8.78 9.37
CA PRO A 184 -9.29 9.32 8.07
C PRO A 184 -8.05 8.61 7.50
N THR A 185 -7.28 7.90 8.33
CA THR A 185 -6.15 7.04 8.00
C THR A 185 -5.88 6.09 9.16
N LEU A 186 -5.06 5.05 8.94
CA LEU A 186 -4.31 4.42 10.02
C LEU A 186 -3.00 5.19 10.22
N ALA A 187 -2.53 5.29 11.46
CA ALA A 187 -1.17 5.76 11.71
C ALA A 187 -0.19 4.66 11.26
N ILE A 188 0.79 5.04 10.43
CA ILE A 188 1.85 4.14 9.97
C ILE A 188 3.08 4.41 10.82
N LEU A 189 3.31 3.57 11.84
CA LEU A 189 4.52 3.63 12.65
C LEU A 189 5.75 3.31 11.79
N SER A 190 5.65 2.34 10.87
CA SER A 190 6.73 1.99 9.95
C SER A 190 6.16 1.38 8.67
N GLY A 191 6.46 2.00 7.53
CA GLY A 191 6.17 1.45 6.20
C GLY A 191 7.40 0.75 5.61
N PHE A 192 7.84 1.20 4.44
CA PHE A 192 9.01 0.66 3.76
C PHE A 192 10.29 0.90 4.56
N ARG A 193 11.18 -0.08 4.56
CA ARG A 193 12.54 0.04 5.09
C ARG A 193 13.53 -0.30 3.99
N THR A 194 14.57 0.51 3.82
CA THR A 194 15.68 0.06 2.96
C THR A 194 16.39 -1.11 3.65
N PRO A 195 16.99 -2.05 2.90
CA PRO A 195 17.86 -3.07 3.49
C PRO A 195 18.92 -2.52 4.44
N ALA A 196 19.54 -1.39 4.09
CA ALA A 196 20.52 -0.71 4.94
C ALA A 196 19.91 -0.23 6.27
N TYR A 197 18.76 0.45 6.22
CA TYR A 197 18.09 0.94 7.42
C TYR A 197 17.60 -0.21 8.30
N ASN A 198 17.00 -1.23 7.70
CA ASN A 198 16.52 -2.41 8.42
C ASN A 198 17.66 -3.10 9.18
N LYS A 199 18.84 -3.23 8.55
CA LYS A 199 20.04 -3.74 9.22
C LYS A 199 20.52 -2.81 10.33
N ALA A 200 20.53 -1.49 10.09
CA ALA A 200 21.01 -0.50 11.05
C ALA A 200 20.21 -0.48 12.37
N ILE A 201 18.91 -0.81 12.31
CA ILE A 201 18.05 -0.95 13.49
C ILE A 201 18.02 -2.38 14.06
N GLY A 202 18.94 -3.25 13.63
CA GLY A 202 19.10 -4.61 14.18
C GLY A 202 18.02 -5.61 13.75
N ASN A 203 17.22 -5.32 12.72
CA ASN A 203 16.18 -6.22 12.26
C ASN A 203 16.69 -7.33 11.32
N VAL A 204 15.89 -8.39 11.21
CA VAL A 204 16.23 -9.55 10.39
C VAL A 204 16.24 -9.23 8.88
N PRO A 205 17.09 -9.89 8.06
CA PRO A 205 17.23 -9.59 6.63
C PRO A 205 16.00 -9.82 5.77
N TYR A 206 15.07 -10.67 6.22
CA TYR A 206 13.89 -11.11 5.44
C TYR A 206 12.58 -10.45 5.90
N SER A 207 12.70 -9.24 6.44
CA SER A 207 11.54 -8.45 6.86
C SER A 207 10.75 -7.97 5.64
N TRP A 208 9.45 -8.23 5.60
CA TRP A 208 8.57 -7.77 4.51
C TRP A 208 8.48 -6.24 4.37
N HIS A 209 8.94 -5.48 5.37
CA HIS A 209 9.15 -4.03 5.23
C HIS A 209 10.16 -3.69 4.14
N CYS A 210 11.18 -4.53 3.93
CA CYS A 210 12.18 -4.35 2.86
C CYS A 210 11.62 -4.63 1.46
N TRP A 211 10.46 -5.30 1.37
CA TRP A 211 9.77 -5.58 0.11
C TRP A 211 8.45 -4.82 -0.02
N GLY A 212 8.28 -3.73 0.73
CA GLY A 212 7.12 -2.85 0.59
C GLY A 212 5.78 -3.52 0.87
N GLY A 213 5.81 -4.72 1.45
CA GLY A 213 4.64 -5.56 1.67
C GLY A 213 4.18 -5.56 3.13
N ALA A 214 4.82 -4.78 4.01
CA ALA A 214 4.47 -4.70 5.42
C ALA A 214 4.28 -3.26 5.91
N ALA A 215 3.43 -3.12 6.92
CA ALA A 215 3.26 -1.90 7.69
C ALA A 215 3.04 -2.22 9.17
N ASP A 216 3.65 -1.42 10.03
CA ASP A 216 3.35 -1.37 11.45
C ASP A 216 2.33 -0.25 11.67
N ILE A 217 1.14 -0.60 12.15
CA ILE A 217 -0.05 0.25 12.17
C ILE A 217 -0.69 0.37 13.55
N PHE A 218 -1.38 1.47 13.79
CA PHE A 218 -2.28 1.63 14.92
C PHE A 218 -3.44 2.57 14.56
N VAL A 219 -4.52 2.49 15.32
CA VAL A 219 -5.67 3.40 15.24
C VAL A 219 -5.34 4.64 16.05
N ASP A 220 -5.45 5.81 15.45
CA ASP A 220 -5.17 7.11 16.08
C ASP A 220 -6.19 8.11 15.51
N ARG A 221 -7.38 8.17 16.11
CA ARG A 221 -8.49 8.99 15.58
C ARG A 221 -8.35 10.45 15.94
N ASP A 222 -7.75 10.75 17.08
CA ASP A 222 -7.55 12.12 17.56
C ASP A 222 -6.23 12.74 17.07
N GLY A 223 -5.34 11.94 16.47
CA GLY A 223 -4.08 12.38 15.87
C GLY A 223 -3.01 12.70 16.91
N ASN A 224 -3.11 12.13 18.12
CA ASN A 224 -2.17 12.40 19.21
C ASN A 224 -0.87 11.58 19.12
N GLY A 225 -0.75 10.70 18.12
CA GLY A 225 0.43 9.86 17.89
C GLY A 225 0.51 8.61 18.77
N THR A 226 -0.57 8.28 19.49
CA THR A 226 -0.72 7.10 20.34
C THR A 226 -1.91 6.28 19.88
N MET A 227 -1.85 4.97 20.12
CA MET A 227 -2.98 4.09 19.84
C MET A 227 -4.20 4.44 20.69
N ASP A 228 -5.35 4.54 20.04
CA ASP A 228 -6.66 4.66 20.69
C ASP A 228 -6.94 3.47 21.62
N ASP A 229 -7.65 3.74 22.72
CA ASP A 229 -8.29 2.72 23.57
C ASP A 229 -9.43 2.03 22.79
N LEU A 230 -9.15 0.84 22.28
CA LEU A 230 -10.08 0.07 21.44
C LEU A 230 -11.03 -0.80 22.25
N ASN A 231 -10.59 -1.25 23.44
CA ASN A 231 -11.40 -2.09 24.31
C ASN A 231 -12.28 -1.29 25.30
N ARG A 232 -12.05 0.02 25.41
CA ARG A 232 -12.74 1.00 26.25
C ARG A 232 -12.52 0.78 27.75
N ASP A 233 -11.34 0.32 28.16
CA ASP A 233 -10.98 0.13 29.57
C ASP A 233 -10.28 1.34 30.22
N GLY A 234 -10.06 2.40 29.44
CA GLY A 234 -9.40 3.64 29.85
C GLY A 234 -7.87 3.59 29.75
N ARG A 235 -7.28 2.55 29.14
CA ARG A 235 -5.85 2.38 28.94
C ARG A 235 -5.54 2.26 27.44
N CYS A 236 -4.31 2.58 27.07
CA CYS A 236 -3.78 2.44 25.71
C CYS A 236 -2.57 1.51 25.77
N ASP A 237 -2.78 0.20 25.64
CA ASP A 237 -1.76 -0.81 25.91
C ASP A 237 -1.79 -2.01 24.94
N LEU A 238 -1.16 -3.12 25.35
CA LEU A 238 -1.05 -4.33 24.53
C LEU A 238 -2.40 -4.98 24.25
N VAL A 239 -3.39 -4.78 25.12
CA VAL A 239 -4.75 -5.32 24.96
C VAL A 239 -5.43 -4.66 23.76
N ASP A 240 -5.20 -3.37 23.51
CA ASP A 240 -5.70 -2.69 22.32
C ASP A 240 -5.06 -3.23 21.04
N ALA A 241 -3.74 -3.44 21.06
CA ALA A 241 -3.04 -4.06 19.94
C ALA A 241 -3.54 -5.50 19.69
N GLU A 242 -3.80 -6.28 20.73
CA GLU A 242 -4.43 -7.59 20.59
C GLU A 242 -5.85 -7.48 20.04
N GLN A 243 -6.62 -6.50 20.48
CA GLN A 243 -7.98 -6.30 19.99
C GLN A 243 -8.01 -6.01 18.48
N LEU A 244 -7.15 -5.11 18.01
CA LEU A 244 -6.99 -4.82 16.59
C LEU A 244 -6.47 -6.04 15.82
N ARG A 245 -5.46 -6.75 16.35
CA ARG A 245 -4.92 -7.97 15.76
C ARG A 245 -6.01 -9.03 15.57
N ALA A 246 -6.78 -9.32 16.61
CA ALA A 246 -7.87 -10.31 16.57
C ALA A 246 -8.96 -9.94 15.57
N TRP A 247 -9.29 -8.64 15.44
CA TRP A 247 -10.23 -8.19 14.40
C TRP A 247 -9.67 -8.42 12.99
N ILE A 248 -8.42 -8.05 12.73
CA ILE A 248 -7.78 -8.26 11.43
C ILE A 248 -7.70 -9.75 11.09
N GLU A 249 -7.38 -10.61 12.06
CA GLU A 249 -7.38 -12.06 11.90
C GLU A 249 -8.76 -12.60 11.50
N ALA A 250 -9.82 -12.13 12.14
CA ALA A 250 -11.18 -12.53 11.82
C ALA A 250 -11.58 -12.10 10.39
N TRP A 251 -11.33 -10.84 10.02
CA TRP A 251 -11.63 -10.31 8.69
C TRP A 251 -10.83 -11.01 7.59
N SER A 252 -9.62 -11.49 7.90
CA SER A 252 -8.76 -12.19 6.94
C SER A 252 -9.34 -13.52 6.44
N ARG A 253 -10.40 -14.03 7.07
CA ARG A 253 -11.17 -15.21 6.63
C ARG A 253 -12.18 -14.88 5.53
N GLU A 254 -12.50 -13.61 5.33
CA GLU A 254 -13.44 -13.19 4.30
C GLU A 254 -12.80 -13.33 2.90
N PRO A 255 -13.56 -13.74 1.86
CA PRO A 255 -13.01 -13.95 0.52
C PRO A 255 -12.27 -12.74 -0.05
N VAL A 256 -12.66 -11.51 0.32
CA VAL A 256 -12.03 -10.27 -0.13
C VAL A 256 -10.58 -10.13 0.36
N PHE A 257 -10.20 -10.79 1.45
CA PHE A 257 -8.83 -10.80 1.97
C PHE A 257 -7.98 -11.97 1.45
N ALA A 258 -8.56 -12.94 0.73
CA ALA A 258 -7.88 -14.18 0.37
C ALA A 258 -6.55 -13.96 -0.41
N SER A 259 -6.47 -12.90 -1.24
CA SER A 259 -5.27 -12.55 -1.99
C SER A 259 -4.28 -11.65 -1.23
N LEU A 260 -4.66 -11.24 0.00
CA LEU A 260 -3.99 -10.27 0.88
C LEU A 260 -3.52 -10.92 2.19
N LEU A 261 -3.56 -12.24 2.27
CA LEU A 261 -3.05 -12.97 3.42
C LEU A 261 -1.59 -12.62 3.68
N GLY A 262 -1.25 -12.58 4.95
CA GLY A 262 0.12 -12.38 5.34
C GLY A 262 0.36 -12.52 6.83
N GLY A 263 1.49 -12.02 7.26
CA GLY A 263 1.89 -11.91 8.64
C GLY A 263 1.04 -10.93 9.43
N LEU A 264 0.81 -11.27 10.69
CA LEU A 264 0.04 -10.49 11.64
C LEU A 264 0.66 -10.65 13.03
N ALA A 265 1.05 -9.55 13.66
CA ALA A 265 1.65 -9.59 15.00
C ALA A 265 1.27 -8.35 15.80
N ARG A 266 1.17 -8.49 17.12
CA ARG A 266 0.99 -7.35 18.04
C ARG A 266 2.28 -7.10 18.81
N TYR A 267 2.50 -5.84 19.15
CA TYR A 267 3.67 -5.39 19.89
C TYR A 267 3.27 -4.47 21.03
N ARG A 268 3.92 -4.64 22.17
CA ARG A 268 3.71 -3.78 23.33
C ARG A 268 4.35 -2.41 23.13
N ARG A 269 3.89 -1.46 23.94
CA ARG A 269 4.55 -0.16 24.08
C ARG A 269 6.01 -0.32 24.54
N THR A 270 6.88 0.52 24.01
CA THR A 270 8.26 0.70 24.50
C THR A 270 8.49 2.16 24.90
N HIS A 271 9.73 2.51 25.25
CA HIS A 271 10.11 3.92 25.42
C HIS A 271 10.09 4.71 24.10
N SER A 272 10.15 4.03 22.95
CA SER A 272 10.27 4.68 21.63
C SER A 272 8.95 4.81 20.88
N HIS A 273 7.94 4.01 21.22
CA HIS A 273 6.64 4.01 20.54
C HIS A 273 5.53 3.40 21.41
N GLY A 274 4.27 3.73 21.11
CA GLY A 274 3.08 3.09 21.68
C GLY A 274 2.89 1.63 21.22
N PRO A 275 1.81 0.96 21.67
CA PRO A 275 1.47 -0.36 21.15
C PRO A 275 1.05 -0.26 19.68
N PHE A 276 1.27 -1.32 18.91
CA PHE A 276 0.93 -1.35 17.48
C PHE A 276 0.73 -2.78 16.97
N VAL A 277 0.20 -2.90 15.75
CA VAL A 277 0.02 -4.16 15.04
C VAL A 277 0.82 -4.16 13.74
N HIS A 278 1.62 -5.19 13.54
CA HIS A 278 2.25 -5.48 12.26
C HIS A 278 1.27 -6.20 11.35
N VAL A 279 1.19 -5.77 10.09
CA VAL A 279 0.51 -6.48 9.01
C VAL A 279 1.40 -6.58 7.79
N ASP A 280 1.34 -7.71 7.07
CA ASP A 280 1.95 -7.82 5.75
C ASP A 280 1.09 -8.59 4.75
N VAL A 281 1.56 -8.68 3.49
CA VAL A 281 0.91 -9.37 2.37
C VAL A 281 1.78 -10.47 1.77
N ARG A 282 2.51 -11.22 2.60
CA ARG A 282 3.44 -12.30 2.18
C ARG A 282 2.79 -13.47 1.43
N GLY A 283 1.46 -13.51 1.34
CA GLY A 283 0.70 -14.52 0.60
C GLY A 283 0.34 -15.75 1.43
N SER A 284 0.82 -15.86 2.67
CA SER A 284 0.49 -16.93 3.60
C SER A 284 0.29 -16.39 5.00
N ALA A 285 -0.64 -16.98 5.74
CA ALA A 285 -0.88 -16.61 7.14
C ALA A 285 0.35 -16.95 7.99
N ALA A 286 0.79 -15.99 8.78
CA ALA A 286 1.79 -16.18 9.82
C ALA A 286 1.44 -15.29 11.00
N SER A 287 1.61 -15.79 12.22
CA SER A 287 1.34 -15.01 13.43
C SER A 287 2.51 -15.16 14.39
N TRP A 288 2.89 -14.05 15.00
CA TRP A 288 3.92 -13.97 16.04
C TRP A 288 3.63 -12.74 16.92
N GLY A 289 4.48 -12.46 17.88
CA GLY A 289 4.35 -11.29 18.74
C GLY A 289 4.71 -11.58 20.19
N ASP A 290 4.56 -10.54 21.00
CA ASP A 290 5.00 -10.47 22.40
C ASP A 290 4.15 -11.24 23.41
#